data_AF-V2XNQ8-F1
#
_entry.id   AF-V2XNQ8-F1
#
_cell.length_a   1.000
_cell.length_b   1.000
_cell.length_c   1.000
_cell.angle_alpha   90.00
_cell.angle_beta   90.00
_cell.angle_gamma   90.00
#
_symmetry.space_group_name_H-M   'P 1'
#
loop_
_entity.id
_entity.type
_entity.pdbx_description
1 polymer ?
#
loop_
_entity_poly.entity_id
_entity_poly.type
_entity_poly.pdbx_seq_one_letter_code
_entity_poly.pdbx_strand_id
1 'polypeptide(L)'
;MNTFNMDTARKTGPYSGVILPVVELVIAIGLFTIISIFIVKFFTSANTMSRQADDLTKGLIKAESAIELSKALSPEETAKEIGGKLTEDKESRLIEVYYDKDWKLTDVSGNFKYMLAVTITDTPNANGILSDIRVLVHRKERNDDNTVIVDLEGAKYTKGGK
;
A
#
# COMPACT_ATOMS: atom_id res chain seq x y z
N MET A 1 74.71 17.86 54.97
CA MET A 1 75.31 18.08 53.64
C MET A 1 75.77 16.70 53.15
N ASN A 2 75.21 16.08 52.10
CA ASN A 2 74.67 16.61 50.86
C ASN A 2 73.32 15.97 50.46
N THR A 3 72.42 16.82 49.99
CA THR A 3 71.31 16.54 49.07
C THR A 3 71.84 16.26 47.66
N PHE A 4 71.19 15.38 46.88
CA PHE A 4 70.64 15.71 45.56
C PHE A 4 69.87 14.51 44.95
N ASN A 5 68.74 14.86 44.33
CA ASN A 5 67.69 14.02 43.75
C ASN A 5 68.11 13.25 42.50
N MET A 6 67.48 12.10 42.21
CA MET A 6 67.00 11.82 40.84
C MET A 6 65.95 10.72 40.77
N ASP A 7 64.77 11.17 40.32
CA ASP A 7 63.73 10.49 39.55
C ASP A 7 63.30 9.06 39.89
N THR A 8 62.13 9.01 40.53
CA THR A 8 61.19 7.90 40.37
C THR A 8 60.64 7.91 38.94
N ALA A 9 61.43 7.48 37.97
CA ALA A 9 60.92 7.09 36.66
C ALA A 9 60.09 5.82 36.86
N ARG A 10 58.81 5.99 37.20
CA ARG A 10 57.78 4.96 37.00
C ARG A 10 57.90 4.55 35.53
N LYS A 11 58.52 3.39 35.30
CA LYS A 11 58.43 2.70 34.02
C LYS A 11 56.96 2.39 33.78
N THR A 12 56.27 3.26 33.07
CA THR A 12 55.04 2.90 32.36
C THR A 12 55.44 1.83 31.35
N GLY A 13 55.19 0.58 31.69
CA GLY A 13 55.41 -0.56 30.80
C GLY A 13 54.66 -0.36 29.47
N PRO A 14 55.10 -1.02 28.40
CA PRO A 14 54.65 -0.77 27.03
C PRO A 14 53.28 -1.44 26.75
N TYR A 15 52.30 -1.28 27.64
CA TYR A 15 50.94 -1.81 27.45
C TYR A 15 50.01 -0.85 26.71
N SER A 16 50.51 0.32 26.26
CA SER A 16 49.66 1.36 25.64
C SER A 16 49.52 1.27 24.12
N GLY A 17 50.34 0.47 23.43
CA GLY A 17 50.41 0.48 21.95
C GLY A 17 49.32 -0.32 21.24
N VAL A 18 48.76 -1.36 21.88
CA VAL A 18 47.81 -2.30 21.25
C VAL A 18 46.38 -2.15 21.76
N ILE A 19 46.17 -1.62 22.96
CA ILE A 19 44.83 -1.48 23.56
C ILE A 19 44.03 -0.36 22.87
N LEU A 20 44.69 0.74 22.48
CA LEU A 20 44.05 1.89 21.85
C LEU A 20 43.44 1.55 20.46
N PRO A 21 44.17 0.87 19.55
CA PRO A 21 43.59 0.39 18.29
C PRO A 21 42.47 -0.63 18.46
N VAL A 22 42.56 -1.51 19.47
CA VAL A 22 41.54 -2.55 19.71
C VAL A 22 40.25 -1.93 20.24
N VAL A 23 40.35 -0.98 21.17
CA VAL A 23 39.17 -0.26 21.70
C VAL A 23 38.50 0.56 20.60
N GLU A 24 39.27 1.28 19.77
CA GLU A 24 38.74 2.02 18.63
C GLU A 24 38.03 1.10 17.62
N LEU A 25 38.61 -0.07 17.34
CA LEU A 25 37.99 -1.07 16.47
C LEU A 25 36.67 -1.62 17.05
N VAL A 26 36.62 -1.88 18.35
CA VAL A 26 35.37 -2.32 19.03
C VAL A 26 34.30 -1.24 18.96
N ILE A 27 34.66 0.02 19.21
CA ILE A 27 33.73 1.16 19.10
C ILE A 27 33.24 1.32 17.66
N ALA A 28 34.13 1.22 16.67
CA ALA A 28 33.79 1.32 15.25
C ALA A 28 32.81 0.21 14.82
N ILE A 29 33.04 -1.04 15.24
CA ILE A 29 32.13 -2.16 14.97
C ILE A 29 30.77 -1.94 15.65
N GLY A 30 30.77 -1.46 16.91
CA GLY A 30 29.54 -1.15 17.64
C GLY A 30 28.70 -0.08 16.93
N LEU A 31 29.33 1.03 16.56
CA LEU A 31 28.67 2.12 15.83
C LEU A 31 28.16 1.64 14.46
N PHE A 32 28.99 0.91 13.71
CA PHE A 32 28.63 0.37 12.42
C PHE A 32 27.42 -0.57 12.51
N THR A 33 27.36 -1.42 13.54
CA THR A 33 26.25 -2.35 13.76
C THR A 33 24.94 -1.60 14.02
N ILE A 34 24.98 -0.57 14.86
CA ILE A 34 23.81 0.27 15.18
C ILE A 34 23.29 0.95 13.90
N ILE A 35 24.17 1.63 13.16
CA ILE A 35 23.82 2.31 11.91
C ILE A 35 23.25 1.31 10.89
N SER A 36 23.87 0.15 10.75
CA SER A 36 23.41 -0.90 9.83
C SER A 36 21.98 -1.36 10.13
N ILE A 37 21.63 -1.56 11.40
CA ILE A 37 20.26 -1.91 11.80
C ILE A 37 19.27 -0.83 11.36
N PHE A 38 19.59 0.44 11.59
CA PHE A 38 18.73 1.54 11.15
C PHE A 38 18.56 1.57 9.64
N ILE A 39 19.65 1.46 8.88
CA ILE A 39 19.59 1.45 7.41
C ILE A 39 18.70 0.31 6.89
N VAL A 40 18.85 -0.90 7.41
CA VAL A 40 18.02 -2.05 7.00
C VAL A 40 16.54 -1.82 7.32
N LYS A 41 16.24 -1.25 8.51
CA LYS A 41 14.86 -0.91 8.88
C LYS A 41 14.28 0.17 7.97
N PHE A 42 15.04 1.23 7.69
CA PHE A 42 14.62 2.28 6.75
C PHE A 42 14.36 1.71 5.36
N PHE A 43 15.24 0.86 4.86
CA PHE A 43 15.08 0.23 3.55
C PHE A 43 13.82 -0.64 3.48
N THR A 44 13.59 -1.46 4.52
CA THR A 44 12.40 -2.32 4.57
C THR A 44 11.13 -1.47 4.66
N SER A 45 11.12 -0.43 5.49
CA SER A 45 9.98 0.49 5.62
C SER A 45 9.69 1.24 4.32
N ALA A 46 10.72 1.77 3.66
CA ALA A 46 10.59 2.46 2.38
C ALA A 46 10.07 1.52 1.30
N ASN A 47 10.56 0.28 1.25
CA ASN A 47 10.08 -0.72 0.32
C ASN A 47 8.61 -1.09 0.58
N THR A 48 8.19 -1.27 1.83
CA THR A 48 6.78 -1.52 2.16
C THR A 48 5.88 -0.34 1.79
N MET A 49 6.32 0.89 2.05
CA MET A 49 5.59 2.10 1.70
C MET A 49 5.48 2.26 0.18
N SER A 50 6.57 2.01 -0.56
CA SER A 50 6.57 2.06 -2.02
C SER A 50 5.58 1.07 -2.62
N ARG A 51 5.49 -0.15 -2.06
CA ARG A 51 4.51 -1.14 -2.51
C ARG A 51 3.08 -0.72 -2.22
N GLN A 52 2.82 -0.18 -1.03
CA GLN A 52 1.49 0.34 -0.67
C GLN A 52 1.07 1.50 -1.58
N ALA A 53 1.99 2.39 -1.94
CA ALA A 53 1.71 3.49 -2.86
C ALA A 53 1.43 3.00 -4.29
N ASP A 54 2.17 1.99 -4.77
CA ASP A 54 1.92 1.36 -6.07
C ASP A 54 0.56 0.65 -6.11
N ASP A 55 0.22 -0.10 -5.05
CA ASP A 55 -1.08 -0.74 -4.90
C ASP A 55 -2.23 0.29 -4.88
N LEU A 56 -2.07 1.39 -4.14
CA LEU A 56 -3.07 2.47 -4.11
C LEU A 56 -3.24 3.10 -5.49
N THR A 57 -2.14 3.39 -6.19
CA THR A 57 -2.16 4.00 -7.52
C THR A 57 -2.88 3.09 -8.53
N LYS A 58 -2.56 1.80 -8.53
CA LYS A 58 -3.21 0.82 -9.41
C LYS A 58 -4.69 0.66 -9.06
N GLY A 59 -5.03 0.61 -7.77
CA GLY A 59 -6.42 0.57 -7.30
C GLY A 59 -7.21 1.78 -7.75
N LEU A 60 -6.63 2.97 -7.63
CA LEU A 60 -7.26 4.22 -8.05
C LEU A 60 -7.52 4.22 -9.55
N ILE A 61 -6.53 3.89 -10.37
CA ILE A 61 -6.69 3.82 -11.84
C ILE A 61 -7.79 2.83 -12.24
N LYS A 62 -7.86 1.66 -11.57
CA LYS A 62 -8.92 0.68 -11.83
C LYS A 62 -10.30 1.20 -11.41
N ALA A 63 -10.39 1.88 -10.28
CA ALA A 63 -11.63 2.47 -9.80
C ALA A 63 -12.13 3.60 -10.72
N GLU A 64 -11.25 4.51 -11.11
CA GLU A 64 -11.55 5.59 -12.06
C GLU A 64 -11.99 5.03 -13.41
N SER A 65 -11.26 4.04 -13.94
CA SER A 65 -11.65 3.37 -15.18
C SER A 65 -13.02 2.72 -15.07
N ALA A 66 -13.35 2.08 -13.94
CA ALA A 66 -14.65 1.47 -13.73
C ALA A 66 -15.78 2.51 -13.65
N ILE A 67 -15.55 3.65 -13.00
CA ILE A 67 -16.50 4.78 -12.97
C ILE A 67 -16.75 5.31 -14.37
N GLU A 68 -15.70 5.61 -15.13
CA GLU A 68 -15.85 6.19 -16.46
C GLU A 68 -16.52 5.22 -17.44
N LEU A 69 -16.21 3.92 -17.36
CA LEU A 69 -16.92 2.90 -18.14
C LEU A 69 -18.40 2.81 -17.73
N SER A 70 -18.71 2.85 -16.42
CA SER A 70 -20.10 2.84 -15.93
C SER A 70 -20.89 4.07 -16.38
N LYS A 71 -20.23 5.21 -16.55
CA LYS A 71 -20.84 6.43 -17.11
C LYS A 71 -21.10 6.29 -18.61
N ALA A 72 -20.18 5.68 -19.35
CA ALA A 72 -20.24 5.59 -20.80
C ALA A 72 -21.14 4.44 -21.33
N LEU A 73 -21.11 3.29 -20.66
CA LEU A 73 -21.69 2.02 -21.13
C LEU A 73 -22.90 1.58 -20.29
N SER A 74 -23.52 0.46 -20.66
CA SER A 74 -24.47 -0.23 -19.80
C SER A 74 -23.76 -0.97 -18.67
N PRO A 75 -24.45 -1.34 -17.57
CA PRO A 75 -23.87 -2.17 -16.51
C PRO A 75 -23.31 -3.51 -16.99
N GLU A 76 -23.96 -4.16 -17.94
CA GLU A 76 -23.55 -5.45 -18.51
C GLU A 76 -22.28 -5.31 -19.34
N GLU A 77 -22.23 -4.29 -20.19
CA GLU A 77 -21.05 -3.95 -20.99
C GLU A 77 -19.88 -3.55 -20.09
N THR A 78 -20.15 -2.74 -19.06
CA THR A 78 -19.15 -2.36 -18.05
C THR A 78 -18.57 -3.59 -17.38
N ALA A 79 -19.42 -4.50 -16.90
CA ALA A 79 -18.98 -5.73 -16.26
C ALA A 79 -18.10 -6.58 -17.19
N LYS A 80 -18.47 -6.69 -18.47
CA LYS A 80 -17.68 -7.41 -19.46
C LYS A 80 -16.30 -6.77 -19.69
N GLU A 81 -16.24 -5.45 -19.86
CA GLU A 81 -14.99 -4.72 -20.13
C GLU A 81 -14.01 -4.75 -18.95
N ILE A 82 -14.52 -4.67 -17.72
CA ILE A 82 -13.67 -4.73 -16.52
C ILE A 82 -13.37 -6.17 -16.07
N GLY A 83 -13.95 -7.19 -16.73
CA GLY A 83 -13.80 -8.60 -16.37
C GLY A 83 -14.53 -9.00 -15.09
N GLY A 84 -15.61 -8.29 -14.77
CA GLY A 84 -16.42 -8.47 -13.56
C GLY A 84 -17.65 -9.34 -13.75
N LYS A 85 -18.28 -9.67 -12.62
CA LYS A 85 -19.58 -10.35 -12.57
C LYS A 85 -20.63 -9.35 -12.11
N LEU A 86 -21.65 -9.16 -12.94
CA LEU A 86 -22.83 -8.37 -12.60
C LEU A 86 -23.81 -9.20 -11.77
N THR A 87 -24.21 -8.65 -10.64
CA THR A 87 -25.29 -9.13 -9.78
C THR A 87 -26.32 -8.03 -9.68
N GLU A 88 -27.56 -8.31 -10.06
CA GLU A 88 -28.66 -7.36 -9.95
C GLU A 88 -29.50 -7.69 -8.71
N ASP A 89 -29.71 -6.69 -7.86
CA ASP A 89 -30.73 -6.69 -6.82
C ASP A 89 -31.85 -5.71 -7.22
N LYS A 90 -33.00 -5.77 -6.54
CA LYS A 90 -34.22 -5.02 -6.88
C LYS A 90 -34.01 -3.50 -7.00
N GLU A 91 -33.04 -2.94 -6.29
CA GLU A 91 -32.79 -1.49 -6.24
C GLU A 91 -31.35 -1.08 -6.61
N SER A 92 -30.45 -2.06 -6.79
CA SER A 92 -29.04 -1.76 -7.04
C SER A 92 -28.39 -2.82 -7.93
N ARG A 93 -27.46 -2.38 -8.77
CA ARG A 93 -26.63 -3.27 -9.59
C ARG A 93 -25.22 -3.26 -9.01
N LEU A 94 -24.70 -4.45 -8.72
CA LEU A 94 -23.37 -4.65 -8.17
C LEU A 94 -22.50 -5.37 -9.21
N ILE A 95 -21.34 -4.80 -9.54
CA ILE A 95 -20.33 -5.46 -10.35
C ILE A 95 -19.12 -5.74 -9.48
N GLU A 96 -18.73 -7.01 -9.38
CA GLU A 96 -17.55 -7.42 -8.62
C GLU A 96 -16.45 -7.93 -9.55
N VAL A 97 -15.22 -7.47 -9.30
CA VAL A 97 -14.00 -7.90 -10.00
C VAL A 97 -12.94 -8.27 -8.98
N TYR A 98 -12.24 -9.37 -9.22
CA TYR A 98 -11.23 -9.89 -8.31
C TYR A 98 -9.87 -9.85 -8.98
N TYR A 99 -8.86 -9.37 -8.25
CA TYR A 99 -7.48 -9.28 -8.72
C TYR A 99 -6.51 -10.00 -7.78
N ASP A 100 -5.47 -10.59 -8.36
CA ASP A 100 -4.34 -11.13 -7.60
C ASP A 100 -3.40 -10.02 -7.07
N LYS A 101 -2.31 -10.42 -6.41
CA LYS A 101 -1.30 -9.49 -5.88
C LYS A 101 -0.59 -8.62 -6.93
N ASP A 102 -0.67 -9.01 -8.21
CA ASP A 102 -0.02 -8.36 -9.34
C ASP A 102 -1.06 -7.60 -10.21
N TRP A 103 -2.28 -7.38 -9.68
CA TRP A 103 -3.39 -6.70 -10.35
C TRP A 103 -3.90 -7.39 -11.62
N LYS A 104 -3.73 -8.72 -11.71
CA LYS A 104 -4.28 -9.53 -12.79
C LYS A 104 -5.62 -10.10 -12.38
N LEU A 105 -6.53 -10.21 -13.34
CA LEU A 105 -7.85 -10.77 -13.13
C LEU A 105 -7.76 -12.21 -12.61
N THR A 106 -8.57 -12.52 -11.61
CA THR A 106 -8.68 -13.86 -11.01
C THR A 106 -10.12 -14.12 -10.58
N ASP A 107 -10.42 -15.37 -10.22
CA ASP A 107 -11.73 -15.77 -9.71
C ASP A 107 -11.82 -15.62 -8.19
N VAL A 108 -13.05 -15.59 -7.67
CA VAL A 108 -13.36 -15.56 -6.22
C VAL A 108 -12.75 -16.75 -5.48
N SER A 109 -12.73 -17.92 -6.12
CA SER A 109 -12.10 -19.14 -5.59
C SER A 109 -10.57 -19.11 -5.67
N GLY A 110 -10.00 -18.13 -6.38
CA GLY A 110 -8.58 -17.88 -6.44
C GLY A 110 -8.04 -17.19 -5.18
N ASN A 111 -6.72 -17.14 -5.05
CA ASN A 111 -6.06 -16.38 -3.99
C ASN A 111 -6.04 -14.87 -4.35
N PHE A 112 -7.22 -14.26 -4.42
CA PHE A 112 -7.36 -12.85 -4.72
C PHE A 112 -6.80 -11.98 -3.58
N LYS A 113 -6.19 -10.86 -3.95
CA LYS A 113 -5.65 -9.87 -3.00
C LYS A 113 -6.48 -8.59 -3.00
N TYR A 114 -7.07 -8.25 -4.13
CA TYR A 114 -7.90 -7.05 -4.28
C TYR A 114 -9.26 -7.41 -4.85
N MET A 115 -10.27 -6.67 -4.43
CA MET A 115 -11.63 -6.75 -4.94
C MET A 115 -12.10 -5.35 -5.29
N LEU A 116 -12.59 -5.17 -6.51
CA LEU A 116 -13.24 -3.94 -6.96
C LEU A 116 -14.75 -4.20 -7.01
N ALA A 117 -15.51 -3.36 -6.30
CA ALA A 117 -16.96 -3.42 -6.25
C ALA A 117 -17.54 -2.12 -6.80
N VAL A 118 -18.30 -2.20 -7.89
CA VAL A 118 -19.07 -1.08 -8.47
C VAL A 118 -20.51 -1.24 -8.08
N THR A 119 -21.05 -0.30 -7.31
CA THR A 119 -22.47 -0.24 -6.96
C THR A 119 -23.12 0.88 -7.76
N ILE A 120 -24.18 0.55 -8.51
CA ILE A 120 -24.97 1.51 -9.28
C ILE A 120 -26.39 1.53 -8.71
N THR A 121 -26.82 2.68 -8.23
CA THR A 121 -28.16 2.90 -7.67
C THR A 121 -28.92 3.90 -8.52
N ASP A 122 -30.07 3.50 -9.05
CA ASP A 122 -30.88 4.37 -9.90
C ASP A 122 -31.96 5.07 -9.08
N THR A 123 -31.91 6.40 -9.06
CA THR A 123 -32.93 7.25 -8.44
C THR A 123 -33.78 7.91 -9.53
N PRO A 124 -35.08 7.57 -9.65
CA PRO A 124 -35.99 8.23 -10.58
C PRO A 124 -36.16 9.72 -10.23
N ASN A 125 -36.12 10.58 -11.24
CA ASN A 125 -36.38 12.01 -11.10
C ASN A 125 -37.43 12.44 -12.15
N ALA A 126 -38.10 13.58 -11.94
CA ALA A 126 -39.23 14.03 -12.77
C ALA A 126 -38.92 14.14 -14.28
N ASN A 127 -37.63 14.30 -14.64
CA ASN A 127 -37.18 14.49 -16.02
C ASN A 127 -36.15 13.43 -16.49
N GLY A 128 -35.97 12.32 -15.77
CA GLY A 128 -34.96 11.32 -16.07
C GLY A 128 -34.58 10.41 -14.90
N ILE A 129 -33.45 9.74 -15.01
CA ILE A 129 -32.88 8.85 -13.99
C ILE A 129 -31.52 9.39 -13.60
N LEU A 130 -31.28 9.57 -12.30
CA LEU A 130 -29.96 9.82 -11.75
C LEU A 130 -29.39 8.48 -11.26
N SER A 131 -28.33 8.02 -11.89
CA SER A 131 -27.60 6.82 -11.48
C SER A 131 -26.39 7.22 -10.65
N ASP A 132 -26.43 6.93 -9.35
CA ASP A 132 -25.30 7.09 -8.45
C ASP A 132 -24.39 5.87 -8.55
N ILE A 133 -23.11 6.09 -8.78
CA ILE A 133 -22.09 5.08 -9.02
C ILE A 133 -21.06 5.19 -7.90
N ARG A 134 -20.92 4.15 -7.08
CA ARG A 134 -19.87 4.07 -6.06
C ARG A 134 -18.93 2.93 -6.38
N VAL A 135 -17.63 3.21 -6.38
CA VAL A 135 -16.59 2.21 -6.64
C VAL A 135 -15.67 2.09 -5.44
N LEU A 136 -15.65 0.90 -4.85
CA LEU A 136 -14.81 0.54 -3.73
C LEU A 136 -13.74 -0.44 -4.18
N VAL A 137 -12.50 -0.20 -3.77
CA VAL A 137 -11.42 -1.17 -3.90
C VAL A 137 -11.02 -1.64 -2.52
N HIS A 138 -11.22 -2.92 -2.27
CA HIS A 138 -10.85 -3.59 -1.04
C HIS A 138 -9.54 -4.35 -1.23
N ARG A 139 -8.67 -4.28 -0.21
CA ARG A 139 -7.52 -5.16 -0.06
C ARG A 139 -7.85 -6.21 0.99
N LYS A 140 -7.72 -7.49 0.61
CA LYS A 140 -7.89 -8.62 1.51
C LYS A 140 -6.74 -8.68 2.51
N GLU A 141 -7.04 -8.59 3.80
CA GLU A 141 -6.08 -8.81 4.86
C GLU A 141 -6.06 -10.29 5.30
N ARG A 142 -5.05 -10.68 6.10
CA ARG A 142 -4.87 -12.08 6.52
C ARG A 142 -5.99 -12.61 7.42
N ASN A 143 -6.76 -11.73 8.06
CA ASN A 143 -7.78 -12.08 9.06
C ASN A 143 -9.20 -12.08 8.48
N ASP A 144 -9.36 -12.24 7.18
CA ASP A 144 -10.64 -12.17 6.45
C ASP A 144 -11.35 -10.80 6.55
N ASP A 145 -10.65 -9.81 7.10
CA ASP A 145 -11.05 -8.41 7.07
C ASP A 145 -10.60 -7.77 5.75
N ASN A 146 -11.45 -6.90 5.20
CA ASN A 146 -11.24 -6.24 3.92
C ASN A 146 -11.07 -4.74 4.16
N THR A 147 -9.84 -4.24 4.00
CA THR A 147 -9.58 -2.81 4.14
C THR A 147 -9.93 -2.09 2.84
N VAL A 148 -10.78 -1.07 2.89
CA VAL A 148 -11.02 -0.17 1.76
C VAL A 148 -9.76 0.67 1.54
N ILE A 149 -9.16 0.55 0.35
CA ILE A 149 -7.99 1.35 -0.05
C ILE A 149 -8.35 2.48 -1.00
N VAL A 150 -9.47 2.38 -1.71
CA VAL A 150 -10.02 3.42 -2.59
C VAL A 150 -11.54 3.43 -2.46
N ASP A 151 -12.11 4.62 -2.34
CA ASP A 151 -13.55 4.89 -2.38
C ASP A 151 -13.78 6.08 -3.31
N LEU A 152 -14.46 5.84 -4.42
CA LEU A 152 -14.80 6.87 -5.39
C LEU A 152 -16.29 6.89 -5.63
N GLU A 153 -16.82 8.11 -5.79
CA GLU A 153 -18.21 8.35 -6.11
C GLU A 153 -18.31 9.08 -7.45
N GLY A 154 -19.31 8.71 -8.23
CA GLY A 154 -19.66 9.31 -9.51
C GLY A 154 -21.16 9.30 -9.69
N ALA A 155 -21.63 10.09 -10.64
CA ALA A 155 -23.04 10.12 -11.00
C ALA A 155 -23.20 10.22 -12.52
N LYS A 156 -24.28 9.62 -13.04
CA LYS A 156 -24.69 9.68 -14.44
C LYS A 156 -26.15 10.11 -14.49
N TYR A 157 -26.45 11.19 -15.21
CA TYR A 157 -27.83 11.59 -15.46
C TYR A 157 -28.27 11.12 -16.84
N THR A 158 -29.36 10.36 -16.89
CA THR A 158 -29.99 9.93 -18.13
C THR A 158 -31.33 10.67 -18.27
N LYS A 159 -31.45 11.52 -19.29
CA LYS A 159 -32.69 12.28 -19.52
C LYS A 159 -33.81 11.35 -19.98
N GLY A 160 -34.97 11.46 -19.35
CA GLY A 160 -36.21 10.82 -19.81
C GLY A 160 -36.71 11.54 -21.06
N GLY A 161 -36.81 10.81 -22.17
CA GLY A 161 -37.43 11.34 -23.38
C GLY A 161 -38.93 11.57 -23.14
N LYS A 162 -39.45 12.72 -23.59
CA LYS A 162 -40.87 12.88 -23.88
C LYS A 162 -41.19 12.16 -25.18
#